data_AF-A0A821XIM5-F1
#
_entry.id   AF-A0A821XIM5-F1
#
_cell.length_a   1.000
_cell.length_b   1.000
_cell.length_c   1.000
_cell.angle_alpha   90.00
_cell.angle_beta   90.00
_cell.angle_gamma   90.00
#
_symmetry.space_group_name_H-M   'P 1'
#
loop_
_entity.id
_entity.type
_entity.pdbx_description
1 polymer ?
#
loop_
_entity_poly.entity_id
_entity_poly.type
_entity_poly.pdbx_seq_one_letter_code
_entity_poly.pdbx_strand_id
1 'polypeptide(L)'
;TDVEEFEDNPEEYIRKDIEKSDSATRRRAACDFLQALCVFFESQVVAIYSQYIDIMQKEYLQNPIKNWLKKDTCIFLVLALASKGETQKFGITKTSSFISIPAFYSNSILPELQNQDINSLPLIKADCLKFLIHVRNQIDRDALLISIPECVRYLSSNNIVVQTYAAHAIERLLLVRLSTDPKFAAITKNDLIPYAQTMYDSFFRILTSDKSYENEYVMRAVMRLSSSLNDAVLPYLNHLMEKLVMILRRSCKNPNKPNFNHYLFETITVLIRTSVSKNPDVLDQFEQILFPVFTPVFTEDIAEFVPYVLQIIGFLLESRPCGITSIPDSYRALFQLILTPSFWDRSGNIPALSRLLQAYIEKAGETIVLEKLTIVLGVFQRLVSQSKIHDHEGFAILNSLIINLPSTCLINYLKDIFIVIFTRLTKAKTQKLIRCIIIFFSYFIIKYGAKEFITQIDSIQANMFQMVVERLFVPELSKVDDNDKKICAVAVTHLLCDPEQMINGIYFNYLWLILLQALLDLFQSTNDLHIMSAAERKKQAQEEAEEELLIGLDDTPDYTPAFSRLAFAKQPRTDLFGSSIPDARCHLAKCLQELTSSHPNQFLSVMTNGLSKEQLLDIQKYCALANVTLI
;
A
#
# COMPACT_ATOMS: atom_id res chain seq x y z
N THR A 1 27.40 -5.39 -29.67
CA THR A 1 27.31 -6.73 -29.04
C THR A 1 27.00 -6.55 -27.56
N ASP A 2 26.53 -7.57 -26.83
CA ASP A 2 26.23 -7.43 -25.39
C ASP A 2 27.44 -6.93 -24.58
N VAL A 3 28.66 -7.29 -25.00
CA VAL A 3 29.92 -6.83 -24.40
C VAL A 3 30.15 -5.33 -24.63
N GLU A 4 29.96 -4.85 -25.86
CA GLU A 4 30.06 -3.41 -26.17
C GLU A 4 28.99 -2.62 -25.42
N GLU A 5 27.76 -3.14 -25.33
CA GLU A 5 26.68 -2.47 -24.61
C GLU A 5 26.94 -2.42 -23.10
N PHE A 6 27.52 -3.48 -22.52
CA PHE A 6 27.97 -3.50 -21.12
C PHE A 6 29.03 -2.43 -20.81
N GLU A 7 29.92 -2.12 -21.76
CA GLU A 7 30.99 -1.14 -21.59
C GLU A 7 30.53 0.29 -21.92
N ASP A 8 29.81 0.47 -23.02
CA ASP A 8 29.48 1.78 -23.59
C ASP A 8 28.12 2.33 -23.13
N ASN A 9 27.15 1.47 -22.83
CA ASN A 9 25.79 1.85 -22.40
C ASN A 9 25.26 0.96 -21.26
N PRO A 10 25.87 1.07 -20.06
CA PRO A 10 25.54 0.19 -18.93
C PRO A 10 24.08 0.30 -18.50
N GLU A 11 23.45 1.46 -18.65
CA GLU A 11 22.05 1.66 -18.28
C GLU A 11 21.10 0.81 -19.14
N GLU A 12 21.28 0.83 -20.46
CA GLU A 12 20.47 0.05 -21.37
C GLU A 12 20.73 -1.45 -21.22
N TYR A 13 21.99 -1.86 -20.98
CA TYR A 13 22.34 -3.24 -20.65
C TYR A 13 21.57 -3.74 -19.42
N ILE A 14 21.58 -2.98 -18.33
CA ILE A 14 20.89 -3.34 -17.07
C ILE A 14 19.39 -3.48 -17.32
N ARG A 15 18.80 -2.50 -18.01
CA ARG A 15 17.36 -2.45 -18.31
C ARG A 15 16.92 -3.66 -19.12
N LYS A 16 17.62 -3.95 -20.22
CA LYS A 16 17.34 -5.11 -21.08
C LYS A 16 17.42 -6.44 -20.35
N ASP A 17 18.46 -6.59 -19.55
CA ASP A 17 18.76 -7.85 -18.88
C ASP A 17 17.81 -8.13 -17.69
N ILE A 18 17.55 -7.13 -16.85
CA ILE A 18 16.69 -7.28 -15.65
C ILE A 18 15.21 -7.32 -16.04
N GLU A 19 14.75 -6.47 -16.96
CA GLU A 19 13.34 -6.42 -17.41
C GLU A 19 13.01 -7.56 -18.38
N LYS A 20 14.00 -8.37 -18.79
CA LYS A 20 13.87 -9.46 -19.77
C LYS A 20 13.27 -8.98 -21.11
N SER A 21 13.55 -7.75 -21.52
CA SER A 21 13.02 -7.17 -22.76
C SER A 21 13.73 -7.70 -24.03
N ASP A 22 14.83 -8.44 -23.87
CA ASP A 22 15.58 -9.12 -24.93
C ASP A 22 14.99 -10.49 -25.35
N SER A 23 13.71 -10.52 -25.69
CA SER A 23 13.00 -11.75 -26.07
C SER A 23 13.44 -12.32 -27.44
N ALA A 24 14.11 -11.53 -28.29
CA ALA A 24 14.43 -11.89 -29.68
C ALA A 24 15.91 -12.23 -29.95
N THR A 25 16.73 -12.48 -28.92
CA THR A 25 18.16 -12.81 -29.11
C THR A 25 18.39 -14.31 -29.34
N ARG A 26 19.43 -14.67 -30.10
CA ARG A 26 19.82 -16.09 -30.28
C ARG A 26 20.17 -16.77 -28.96
N ARG A 27 20.79 -16.03 -28.03
CA ARG A 27 21.14 -16.52 -26.70
C ARG A 27 19.89 -16.90 -25.90
N ARG A 28 18.87 -16.04 -25.90
CA ARG A 28 17.58 -16.31 -25.25
C ARG A 28 16.84 -17.48 -25.91
N ALA A 29 16.72 -17.48 -27.24
CA ALA A 29 16.06 -18.55 -27.99
C ALA A 29 16.70 -19.94 -27.76
N ALA A 30 18.03 -20.01 -27.66
CA ALA A 30 18.72 -21.26 -27.33
C ALA A 30 18.39 -21.77 -25.92
N CYS A 31 18.21 -20.87 -24.95
CA CYS A 31 17.79 -21.23 -23.59
C CYS A 31 16.33 -21.64 -23.52
N ASP A 32 15.43 -20.90 -24.17
CA ASP A 32 14.02 -21.26 -24.20
C ASP A 32 13.83 -22.63 -24.89
N PHE A 33 14.62 -22.91 -25.93
CA PHE A 33 14.67 -24.23 -26.55
C PHE A 33 15.20 -25.31 -25.59
N LEU A 34 16.28 -25.04 -24.87
CA LEU A 34 16.82 -25.98 -23.86
C LEU A 34 15.81 -26.27 -22.75
N GLN A 35 15.13 -25.23 -22.25
CA GLN A 35 14.07 -25.36 -21.23
C GLN A 35 12.89 -26.16 -21.77
N ALA A 36 12.48 -25.92 -23.01
CA ALA A 36 11.43 -26.71 -23.66
C ALA A 36 11.81 -28.19 -23.80
N LEU A 37 13.06 -28.51 -24.13
CA LEU A 37 13.54 -29.90 -24.15
C LEU A 37 13.52 -30.54 -22.75
N CYS A 38 13.86 -29.78 -21.71
CA CYS A 38 13.83 -30.26 -20.33
C CYS A 38 12.42 -30.63 -19.85
N VAL A 39 11.35 -30.10 -20.47
CA VAL A 39 9.97 -30.52 -20.16
C VAL A 39 9.73 -32.00 -20.48
N PHE A 40 10.36 -32.52 -21.54
CA PHE A 40 10.13 -33.89 -22.02
C PHE A 40 11.27 -34.85 -21.69
N PHE A 41 12.52 -34.37 -21.69
CA PHE A 41 13.72 -35.20 -21.63
C PHE A 41 14.71 -34.77 -20.53
N GLU A 42 14.19 -34.26 -19.40
CA GLU A 42 14.98 -33.64 -18.33
C GLU A 42 16.26 -34.41 -17.96
N SER A 43 16.15 -35.70 -17.63
CA SER A 43 17.28 -36.49 -17.17
C SER A 43 18.39 -36.63 -18.22
N GLN A 44 18.01 -36.83 -19.48
CA GLN A 44 18.94 -36.99 -20.60
C GLN A 44 19.63 -35.67 -20.93
N VAL A 45 18.85 -34.60 -21.01
CA VAL A 45 19.36 -33.25 -21.30
C VAL A 45 20.32 -32.81 -20.19
N VAL A 46 19.93 -32.93 -18.92
CA VAL A 46 20.79 -32.56 -17.80
C VAL A 46 22.06 -33.40 -17.77
N ALA A 47 22.00 -34.71 -18.03
CA ALA A 47 23.18 -35.56 -18.06
C ALA A 47 24.19 -35.13 -19.16
N ILE A 48 23.70 -34.83 -20.37
CA ILE A 48 24.54 -34.37 -21.48
C ILE A 48 25.17 -33.00 -21.15
N TYR A 49 24.36 -32.03 -20.75
CA TYR A 49 24.83 -30.67 -20.51
C TYR A 49 25.74 -30.58 -19.27
N SER A 50 25.55 -31.42 -18.25
CA SER A 50 26.43 -31.47 -17.08
C SER A 50 27.87 -31.83 -17.47
N GLN A 51 28.07 -32.76 -18.42
CA GLN A 51 29.40 -33.09 -18.91
C GLN A 51 30.08 -31.90 -19.59
N TYR A 52 29.33 -31.13 -20.40
CA TYR A 52 29.86 -29.92 -21.03
C TYR A 52 30.14 -28.81 -20.02
N ILE A 53 29.29 -28.65 -18.99
CA ILE A 53 29.53 -27.70 -17.90
C ILE A 53 30.85 -28.04 -17.18
N ASP A 54 31.09 -29.31 -16.86
CA ASP A 54 32.34 -29.74 -16.20
C ASP A 54 33.58 -29.47 -17.08
N ILE A 55 33.49 -29.73 -18.38
CA ILE A 55 34.57 -29.43 -19.33
C ILE A 55 34.86 -27.93 -19.36
N MET A 56 33.82 -27.11 -19.52
CA MET A 56 33.96 -25.65 -19.60
C MET A 56 34.49 -25.04 -18.30
N GLN A 57 34.10 -25.57 -17.14
CA GLN A 57 34.68 -25.15 -15.85
C GLN A 57 36.17 -25.47 -15.76
N LYS A 58 36.60 -26.65 -16.21
CA LYS A 58 38.04 -27.01 -16.24
C LYS A 58 38.83 -26.13 -17.20
N GLU A 59 38.28 -25.86 -18.39
CA GLU A 59 38.90 -24.94 -19.36
C GLU A 59 39.04 -23.52 -18.79
N TYR A 60 38.04 -23.04 -18.07
CA TYR A 60 38.09 -21.74 -17.39
C TYR A 60 39.25 -21.66 -16.40
N LEU A 61 39.40 -22.67 -15.53
CA LEU A 61 40.45 -22.69 -14.51
C LEU A 61 41.87 -22.70 -15.07
N GLN A 62 42.07 -23.16 -16.33
CA GLN A 62 43.38 -23.11 -16.98
C GLN A 62 43.83 -21.69 -17.33
N ASN A 63 42.90 -20.82 -17.74
CA ASN A 63 43.19 -19.42 -18.05
C ASN A 63 41.92 -18.56 -17.90
N PRO A 64 41.62 -18.08 -16.68
CA PRO A 64 40.40 -17.32 -16.40
C PRO A 64 40.23 -16.07 -17.26
N ILE A 65 41.33 -15.37 -17.56
CA ILE A 65 41.30 -14.12 -18.34
C ILE A 65 40.93 -14.38 -19.79
N LYS A 66 41.45 -15.45 -20.40
CA LYS A 66 41.16 -15.78 -21.80
C LYS A 66 39.85 -16.55 -21.97
N ASN A 67 39.50 -17.39 -20.99
CA ASN A 67 38.39 -18.33 -21.08
C ASN A 67 37.14 -17.90 -20.30
N TRP A 68 37.00 -16.60 -19.98
CA TRP A 68 35.87 -16.08 -19.21
C TRP A 68 34.51 -16.42 -19.84
N LEU A 69 34.40 -16.41 -21.17
CA LEU A 69 33.17 -16.80 -21.91
C LEU A 69 32.67 -18.20 -21.54
N LYS A 70 33.58 -19.12 -21.19
CA LYS A 70 33.22 -20.48 -20.76
C LYS A 70 32.49 -20.44 -19.42
N LYS A 71 32.94 -19.59 -18.49
CA LYS A 71 32.33 -19.41 -17.18
C LYS A 71 30.96 -18.74 -17.29
N ASP A 72 30.85 -17.66 -18.07
CA ASP A 72 29.57 -17.01 -18.39
C ASP A 72 28.56 -18.03 -18.95
N THR A 73 28.98 -18.82 -19.95
CA THR A 73 28.15 -19.88 -20.53
C THR A 73 27.73 -20.93 -19.50
N CYS A 74 28.64 -21.37 -18.60
CA CYS A 74 28.31 -22.29 -17.52
C CYS A 74 27.22 -21.74 -16.58
N ILE A 75 27.38 -20.50 -16.11
CA ILE A 75 26.42 -19.87 -15.19
C ILE A 75 25.05 -19.80 -15.86
N PHE A 76 25.02 -19.38 -17.12
CA PHE A 76 23.79 -19.25 -17.89
C PHE A 76 23.08 -20.60 -18.13
N LEU A 77 23.82 -21.64 -18.51
CA LEU A 77 23.28 -23.00 -18.69
C LEU A 77 22.75 -23.59 -17.38
N VAL A 78 23.47 -23.39 -16.26
CA VAL A 78 23.00 -23.88 -14.96
C VAL A 78 21.70 -23.18 -14.57
N LEU A 79 21.56 -21.88 -14.75
CA LEU A 79 20.30 -21.17 -14.50
C LEU A 79 19.17 -21.69 -15.39
N ALA A 80 19.43 -21.91 -16.68
CA ALA A 80 18.44 -22.40 -17.63
C ALA A 80 17.96 -23.81 -17.28
N LEU A 81 18.88 -24.72 -16.93
CA LEU A 81 18.56 -26.11 -16.60
C LEU A 81 17.95 -26.26 -15.19
N ALA A 82 18.41 -25.44 -14.23
CA ALA A 82 17.93 -25.52 -12.86
C ALA A 82 16.52 -24.92 -12.71
N SER A 83 16.17 -23.88 -13.48
CA SER A 83 14.88 -23.20 -13.38
C SER A 83 13.77 -23.96 -14.11
N LYS A 84 12.75 -24.40 -13.36
CA LYS A 84 11.47 -24.95 -13.90
C LYS A 84 10.32 -23.97 -13.82
N GLY A 85 10.50 -22.88 -13.10
CA GLY A 85 9.49 -21.86 -12.89
C GLY A 85 10.13 -20.69 -12.17
N GLU A 86 9.91 -19.49 -12.69
CA GLU A 86 10.54 -18.27 -12.21
C GLU A 86 9.53 -17.12 -12.23
N THR A 87 9.60 -16.24 -11.25
CA THR A 87 8.91 -14.95 -11.25
C THR A 87 9.91 -13.87 -10.88
N GLN A 88 9.71 -12.62 -11.30
CA GLN A 88 10.61 -11.54 -10.84
C GLN A 88 10.54 -11.37 -9.32
N LYS A 89 9.33 -11.42 -8.74
CA LYS A 89 9.04 -11.27 -7.31
C LYS A 89 9.74 -12.31 -6.44
N PHE A 90 9.70 -13.58 -6.82
CA PHE A 90 10.25 -14.69 -6.03
C PHE A 90 11.49 -15.36 -6.65
N GLY A 91 12.03 -14.86 -7.76
CA GLY A 91 13.11 -15.53 -8.47
C GLY A 91 12.70 -16.93 -8.90
N ILE A 92 13.63 -17.89 -8.86
CA ILE A 92 13.33 -19.29 -9.17
C ILE A 92 12.45 -19.87 -8.05
N THR A 93 11.25 -20.30 -8.44
CA THR A 93 10.23 -20.87 -7.55
C THR A 93 10.18 -22.39 -7.61
N LYS A 94 10.60 -22.98 -8.74
CA LYS A 94 10.67 -24.44 -8.93
C LYS A 94 12.01 -24.80 -9.54
N THR A 95 12.65 -25.83 -8.98
CA THR A 95 13.99 -26.27 -9.38
C THR A 95 14.00 -27.70 -9.92
N SER A 96 14.98 -28.00 -10.77
CA SER A 96 15.30 -29.39 -11.14
C SER A 96 15.94 -30.14 -9.96
N SER A 97 15.54 -31.39 -9.75
CA SER A 97 16.16 -32.28 -8.76
C SER A 97 17.52 -32.82 -9.21
N PHE A 98 17.87 -32.66 -10.49
CA PHE A 98 19.13 -33.16 -11.05
C PHE A 98 20.30 -32.18 -10.89
N ILE A 99 20.03 -30.93 -10.51
CA ILE A 99 21.05 -29.88 -10.39
C ILE A 99 21.03 -29.31 -8.98
N SER A 100 22.17 -29.44 -8.28
CA SER A 100 22.34 -28.83 -6.96
C SER A 100 22.80 -27.38 -7.09
N ILE A 101 21.86 -26.44 -6.98
CA ILE A 101 22.14 -25.00 -6.91
C ILE A 101 23.08 -24.66 -5.75
N PRO A 102 22.89 -25.17 -4.50
CA PRO A 102 23.79 -24.86 -3.39
C PRO A 102 25.24 -25.30 -3.65
N ALA A 103 25.43 -26.46 -4.30
CA ALA A 103 26.76 -26.94 -4.65
C ALA A 103 27.42 -26.07 -5.72
N PHE A 104 26.67 -25.67 -6.75
CA PHE A 104 27.19 -24.78 -7.79
C PHE A 104 27.51 -23.38 -7.24
N TYR A 105 26.67 -22.87 -6.33
CA TYR A 105 26.96 -21.63 -5.62
C TYR A 105 28.30 -21.71 -4.88
N SER A 106 28.46 -22.72 -4.02
CA SER A 106 29.65 -22.87 -3.16
C SER A 106 30.93 -23.10 -3.96
N ASN A 107 30.87 -23.91 -5.01
CA ASN A 107 32.07 -24.33 -5.76
C ASN A 107 32.43 -23.37 -6.90
N SER A 108 31.46 -22.67 -7.47
CA SER A 108 31.64 -21.91 -8.72
C SER A 108 31.34 -20.42 -8.60
N ILE A 109 30.42 -20.00 -7.74
CA ILE A 109 29.99 -18.59 -7.65
C ILE A 109 30.70 -17.89 -6.50
N LEU A 110 30.67 -18.48 -5.30
CA LEU A 110 31.26 -17.89 -4.11
C LEU A 110 32.77 -17.58 -4.26
N PRO A 111 33.62 -18.44 -4.86
CA PRO A 111 35.03 -18.12 -5.06
C PRO A 111 35.24 -16.90 -5.98
N GLU A 112 34.38 -16.72 -6.97
CA GLU A 112 34.42 -15.53 -7.81
C GLU A 112 34.00 -14.29 -7.04
N LEU A 113 32.95 -14.39 -6.23
CA LEU A 113 32.50 -13.29 -5.38
C LEU A 113 33.51 -12.93 -4.29
N GLN A 114 34.37 -13.87 -3.86
CA GLN A 114 35.41 -13.64 -2.84
C GLN A 114 36.75 -13.16 -3.41
N ASN A 115 36.89 -13.07 -4.73
CA ASN A 115 38.13 -12.63 -5.38
C ASN A 115 38.54 -11.23 -4.87
N GLN A 116 39.82 -11.07 -4.49
CA GLN A 116 40.32 -9.82 -3.91
C GLN A 116 40.26 -8.63 -4.89
N ASP A 117 40.43 -8.88 -6.19
CA ASP A 117 40.30 -7.84 -7.20
C ASP A 117 38.83 -7.70 -7.65
N ILE A 118 38.18 -6.69 -7.07
CA ILE A 118 36.78 -6.33 -7.32
C ILE A 118 36.54 -5.97 -8.80
N ASN A 119 37.55 -5.45 -9.49
CA ASN A 119 37.43 -4.97 -10.86
C ASN A 119 37.90 -6.00 -11.90
N SER A 120 38.41 -7.15 -11.45
CA SER A 120 38.75 -8.26 -12.35
C SER A 120 37.49 -8.87 -12.98
N LEU A 121 37.52 -9.06 -14.30
CA LEU A 121 36.47 -9.73 -15.08
C LEU A 121 35.04 -9.24 -14.70
N PRO A 122 34.71 -7.96 -14.93
CA PRO A 122 33.48 -7.34 -14.43
C PRO A 122 32.21 -8.04 -14.91
N LEU A 123 32.21 -8.60 -16.14
CA LEU A 123 31.10 -9.41 -16.66
C LEU A 123 30.83 -10.64 -15.79
N ILE A 124 31.88 -11.40 -15.42
CA ILE A 124 31.73 -12.59 -14.56
C ILE A 124 31.23 -12.20 -13.17
N LYS A 125 31.65 -11.05 -12.64
CA LYS A 125 31.15 -10.55 -11.36
C LYS A 125 29.67 -10.18 -11.47
N ALA A 126 29.25 -9.53 -12.54
CA ALA A 126 27.85 -9.26 -12.82
C ALA A 126 27.03 -10.57 -12.95
N ASP A 127 27.53 -11.58 -13.66
CA ASP A 127 26.87 -12.88 -13.79
C ASP A 127 26.71 -13.59 -12.44
N CYS A 128 27.72 -13.52 -11.57
CA CYS A 128 27.66 -14.10 -10.23
C CYS A 128 26.62 -13.40 -9.34
N LEU A 129 26.55 -12.06 -9.40
CA LEU A 129 25.53 -11.28 -8.68
C LEU A 129 24.13 -11.55 -9.23
N LYS A 130 24.00 -11.68 -10.55
CA LYS A 130 22.75 -12.07 -11.23
C LYS A 130 22.31 -13.46 -10.82
N PHE A 131 23.25 -14.42 -10.77
CA PHE A 131 22.97 -15.76 -10.30
C PHE A 131 22.36 -15.72 -8.90
N LEU A 132 22.97 -14.99 -7.96
CA LEU A 132 22.44 -14.77 -6.61
C LEU A 132 21.02 -14.21 -6.61
N ILE A 133 20.76 -13.20 -7.45
CA ILE A 133 19.41 -12.63 -7.61
C ILE A 133 18.41 -13.74 -7.98
N HIS A 134 18.67 -14.55 -9.00
CA HIS A 134 17.71 -15.59 -9.44
C HIS A 134 17.53 -16.72 -8.42
N VAL A 135 18.62 -17.18 -7.78
CA VAL A 135 18.59 -18.38 -6.93
C VAL A 135 18.35 -18.11 -5.45
N ARG A 136 18.17 -16.86 -5.03
CA ARG A 136 18.06 -16.43 -3.63
C ARG A 136 17.15 -17.27 -2.71
N ASN A 137 16.07 -17.85 -3.24
CA ASN A 137 15.15 -18.70 -2.49
C ASN A 137 15.54 -20.19 -2.47
N GLN A 138 16.66 -20.56 -3.08
CA GLN A 138 17.14 -21.93 -3.28
C GLN A 138 18.48 -22.19 -2.57
N ILE A 139 19.04 -21.18 -1.90
CA ILE A 139 20.25 -21.28 -1.07
C ILE A 139 19.86 -21.14 0.41
N ASP A 140 20.67 -21.71 1.30
CA ASP A 140 20.40 -21.68 2.74
C ASP A 140 20.72 -20.33 3.37
N ARG A 141 20.29 -20.16 4.63
CA ARG A 141 20.48 -18.91 5.37
C ARG A 141 21.97 -18.56 5.53
N ASP A 142 22.83 -19.53 5.73
CA ASP A 142 24.27 -19.28 5.94
C ASP A 142 24.92 -18.75 4.66
N ALA A 143 24.59 -19.32 3.50
CA ALA A 143 25.00 -18.81 2.20
C ALA A 143 24.47 -17.39 1.94
N LEU A 144 23.23 -17.08 2.33
CA LEU A 144 22.69 -15.72 2.24
C LEU A 144 23.50 -14.73 3.08
N LEU A 145 23.80 -15.09 4.33
CA LEU A 145 24.57 -14.24 5.24
C LEU A 145 26.00 -14.01 4.77
N ILE A 146 26.66 -15.02 4.17
CA ILE A 146 27.98 -14.88 3.55
C ILE A 146 27.91 -13.99 2.30
N SER A 147 26.83 -14.08 1.52
CA SER A 147 26.69 -13.30 0.28
C SER A 147 26.55 -11.80 0.51
N ILE A 148 25.93 -11.37 1.61
CA ILE A 148 25.71 -9.96 1.92
C ILE A 148 27.01 -9.13 1.93
N PRO A 149 28.03 -9.42 2.76
CA PRO A 149 29.27 -8.64 2.77
C PRO A 149 30.00 -8.67 1.42
N GLU A 150 29.93 -9.77 0.67
CA GLU A 150 30.52 -9.83 -0.67
C GLU A 150 29.79 -8.88 -1.64
N CYS A 151 28.45 -8.86 -1.64
CA CYS A 151 27.69 -7.89 -2.42
C CYS A 151 28.03 -6.44 -2.03
N VAL A 152 28.17 -6.14 -0.74
CA VAL A 152 28.56 -4.80 -0.27
C VAL A 152 29.90 -4.37 -0.85
N ARG A 153 30.87 -5.29 -0.90
CA ARG A 153 32.19 -5.01 -1.47
C ARG A 153 32.12 -4.62 -2.94
N TYR A 154 31.25 -5.25 -3.73
CA TYR A 154 31.06 -4.95 -5.15
C TYR A 154 30.38 -3.61 -5.43
N LEU A 155 29.73 -2.98 -4.44
CA LEU A 155 29.28 -1.59 -4.57
C LEU A 155 30.45 -0.64 -4.83
N SER A 156 31.67 -0.99 -4.41
CA SER A 156 32.90 -0.22 -4.64
C SER A 156 33.58 -0.47 -6.00
N SER A 157 32.98 -1.29 -6.86
CA SER A 157 33.50 -1.53 -8.23
C SER A 157 33.56 -0.24 -9.05
N ASN A 158 34.46 -0.16 -10.04
CA ASN A 158 34.50 0.94 -10.99
C ASN A 158 33.46 0.80 -12.12
N ASN A 159 32.90 -0.40 -12.29
CA ASN A 159 31.92 -0.71 -13.33
C ASN A 159 30.48 -0.50 -12.83
N ILE A 160 29.71 0.30 -13.57
CA ILE A 160 28.33 0.69 -13.20
C ILE A 160 27.38 -0.51 -13.16
N VAL A 161 27.51 -1.47 -14.07
CA VAL A 161 26.67 -2.67 -14.11
C VAL A 161 26.91 -3.51 -12.84
N VAL A 162 28.16 -3.73 -12.48
CA VAL A 162 28.53 -4.48 -11.26
C VAL A 162 27.99 -3.80 -10.01
N GLN A 163 28.16 -2.48 -9.88
CA GLN A 163 27.61 -1.71 -8.76
C GLN A 163 26.08 -1.85 -8.65
N THR A 164 25.40 -1.77 -9.79
CA THR A 164 23.93 -1.84 -9.86
C THR A 164 23.43 -3.23 -9.51
N TYR A 165 24.07 -4.27 -10.04
CA TYR A 165 23.73 -5.66 -9.75
C TYR A 165 24.02 -6.02 -8.30
N ALA A 166 25.06 -5.44 -7.70
CA ALA A 166 25.35 -5.61 -6.29
C ALA A 166 24.24 -4.99 -5.42
N ALA A 167 23.82 -3.75 -5.73
CA ALA A 167 22.70 -3.12 -5.03
C ALA A 167 21.39 -3.90 -5.22
N HIS A 168 21.13 -4.38 -6.44
CA HIS A 168 19.95 -5.18 -6.73
C HIS A 168 19.98 -6.54 -6.01
N ALA A 169 21.14 -7.20 -5.96
CA ALA A 169 21.31 -8.43 -5.21
C ALA A 169 21.04 -8.22 -3.72
N ILE A 170 21.58 -7.17 -3.11
CA ILE A 170 21.30 -6.82 -1.70
C ILE A 170 19.79 -6.66 -1.51
N GLU A 171 19.13 -5.83 -2.33
CA GLU A 171 17.68 -5.61 -2.23
C GLU A 171 16.89 -6.91 -2.31
N ARG A 172 17.24 -7.80 -3.23
CA ARG A 172 16.54 -9.08 -3.45
C ARG A 172 16.80 -10.09 -2.35
N LEU A 173 18.01 -10.14 -1.80
CA LEU A 173 18.37 -11.03 -0.69
C LEU A 173 17.61 -10.67 0.59
N LEU A 174 17.40 -9.38 0.85
CA LEU A 174 16.61 -8.90 2.01
C LEU A 174 15.13 -9.31 1.96
N LEU A 175 14.64 -9.76 0.81
CA LEU A 175 13.26 -10.22 0.62
C LEU A 175 13.08 -11.71 0.90
N VAL A 176 14.16 -12.48 1.01
CA VAL A 176 14.08 -13.92 1.22
C VAL A 176 13.41 -14.20 2.56
N ARG A 177 12.51 -15.19 2.56
CA ARG A 177 11.80 -15.67 3.74
C ARG A 177 12.36 -17.01 4.18
N LEU A 178 12.29 -17.31 5.47
CA LEU A 178 12.72 -18.61 5.99
C LEU A 178 11.86 -19.72 5.40
N SER A 179 12.50 -20.79 4.92
CA SER A 179 11.79 -21.97 4.40
C SER A 179 10.98 -22.69 5.47
N THR A 180 11.39 -22.59 6.74
CA THR A 180 10.70 -23.19 7.89
C THR A 180 9.45 -22.44 8.33
N ASP A 181 9.46 -21.12 8.19
CA ASP A 181 8.31 -20.26 8.46
C ASP A 181 8.36 -19.04 7.54
N PRO A 182 7.56 -19.01 6.46
CA PRO A 182 7.62 -17.97 5.43
C PRO A 182 7.23 -16.58 5.95
N LYS A 183 6.73 -16.47 7.18
CA LYS A 183 6.43 -15.18 7.84
C LYS A 183 7.69 -14.41 8.23
N PHE A 184 8.78 -15.13 8.51
CA PHE A 184 10.01 -14.50 8.99
C PHE A 184 10.99 -14.26 7.85
N ALA A 185 11.59 -13.07 7.82
CA ALA A 185 12.70 -12.77 6.94
C ALA A 185 13.90 -13.67 7.28
N ALA A 186 14.57 -14.20 6.24
CA ALA A 186 15.76 -15.03 6.41
C ALA A 186 16.94 -14.23 6.98
N ILE A 187 17.04 -12.96 6.58
CA ILE A 187 18.03 -11.99 7.06
C ILE A 187 17.31 -11.03 8.00
N THR A 188 17.78 -10.93 9.24
CA THR A 188 17.18 -10.10 10.28
C THR A 188 17.88 -8.76 10.42
N LYS A 189 17.25 -7.79 11.10
CA LYS A 189 17.88 -6.49 11.38
C LYS A 189 19.25 -6.61 12.06
N ASN A 190 19.42 -7.59 12.97
CA ASN A 190 20.67 -7.78 13.72
C ASN A 190 21.81 -8.24 12.81
N ASP A 191 21.48 -9.03 11.77
CA ASP A 191 22.46 -9.48 10.78
C ASP A 191 22.98 -8.32 9.90
N LEU A 192 22.19 -7.24 9.78
CA LEU A 192 22.48 -6.09 8.91
C LEU A 192 23.24 -4.96 9.60
N ILE A 193 23.04 -4.77 10.91
CA ILE A 193 23.67 -3.69 11.69
C ILE A 193 25.19 -3.56 11.44
N PRO A 194 25.99 -4.65 11.39
CA PRO A 194 27.44 -4.55 11.18
C PRO A 194 27.84 -3.92 9.84
N TYR A 195 26.98 -4.01 8.82
CA TYR A 195 27.26 -3.59 7.45
C TYR A 195 26.48 -2.33 7.04
N ALA A 196 25.48 -1.91 7.83
CA ALA A 196 24.54 -0.85 7.49
C ALA A 196 25.23 0.48 7.13
N GLN A 197 26.21 0.92 7.93
CA GLN A 197 26.94 2.15 7.67
C GLN A 197 27.68 2.10 6.32
N THR A 198 28.45 1.03 6.09
CA THR A 198 29.21 0.84 4.85
C THR A 198 28.30 0.73 3.62
N MET A 199 27.13 0.09 3.77
CA MET A 199 26.11 0.04 2.72
C MET A 199 25.61 1.43 2.37
N TYR A 200 25.18 2.23 3.35
CA TYR A 200 24.70 3.59 3.12
C TYR A 200 25.75 4.49 2.49
N ASP A 201 26.98 4.47 3.00
CA ASP A 201 28.10 5.25 2.45
C ASP A 201 28.34 4.88 0.97
N SER A 202 28.29 3.58 0.66
CA SER A 202 28.47 3.08 -0.70
C SER A 202 27.32 3.46 -1.63
N PHE A 203 26.08 3.31 -1.17
CA PHE A 203 24.89 3.70 -1.95
C PHE A 203 24.90 5.20 -2.24
N PHE A 204 25.17 6.05 -1.25
CA PHE A 204 25.22 7.48 -1.48
C PHE A 204 26.42 7.92 -2.31
N ARG A 205 27.57 7.25 -2.23
CA ARG A 205 28.67 7.49 -3.17
C ARG A 205 28.22 7.26 -4.62
N ILE A 206 27.44 6.20 -4.89
CA ILE A 206 26.90 5.94 -6.23
C ILE A 206 25.85 7.00 -6.61
N LEU A 207 24.88 7.27 -5.75
CA LEU A 207 23.75 8.20 -6.00
C LEU A 207 24.16 9.68 -6.08
N THR A 208 25.34 10.03 -5.61
CA THR A 208 25.89 11.39 -5.70
C THR A 208 26.89 11.54 -6.84
N SER A 209 27.25 10.45 -7.51
CA SER A 209 28.18 10.45 -8.64
C SER A 209 27.52 10.93 -9.93
N ASP A 210 28.22 11.70 -10.76
CA ASP A 210 27.64 12.22 -12.01
C ASP A 210 27.31 11.15 -13.05
N LYS A 211 27.86 9.94 -12.91
CA LYS A 211 27.63 8.83 -13.84
C LYS A 211 26.41 7.97 -13.50
N SER A 212 25.95 7.97 -12.25
CA SER A 212 24.91 7.03 -11.78
C SER A 212 23.98 7.63 -10.73
N TYR A 213 23.81 8.95 -10.72
CA TYR A 213 23.07 9.68 -9.68
C TYR A 213 21.57 9.36 -9.59
N GLU A 214 20.96 8.82 -10.66
CA GLU A 214 19.53 8.45 -10.72
C GLU A 214 19.32 6.94 -10.89
N ASN A 215 20.24 6.14 -10.38
CA ASN A 215 20.13 4.68 -10.44
C ASN A 215 18.99 4.17 -9.54
N GLU A 216 17.88 3.74 -10.16
CA GLU A 216 16.66 3.28 -9.47
C GLU A 216 16.90 2.06 -8.57
N TYR A 217 17.77 1.12 -8.98
CA TYR A 217 18.06 -0.10 -8.23
C TYR A 217 18.81 0.22 -6.94
N VAL A 218 19.68 1.23 -6.97
CA VAL A 218 20.42 1.69 -5.78
C VAL A 218 19.47 2.41 -4.82
N MET A 219 18.62 3.31 -5.30
CA MET A 219 17.62 3.97 -4.43
C MET A 219 16.65 2.97 -3.82
N ARG A 220 16.22 1.97 -4.58
CA ARG A 220 15.40 0.87 -4.09
C ARG A 220 16.10 0.04 -3.02
N ALA A 221 17.40 -0.23 -3.18
CA ALA A 221 18.20 -0.91 -2.16
C ALA A 221 18.31 -0.08 -0.86
N VAL A 222 18.44 1.25 -0.97
CA VAL A 222 18.44 2.17 0.19
C VAL A 222 17.11 2.13 0.93
N MET A 223 15.99 2.22 0.20
CA MET A 223 14.65 2.07 0.76
C MET A 223 14.52 0.72 1.49
N ARG A 224 14.90 -0.38 0.84
CA ARG A 224 14.78 -1.74 1.38
C ARG A 224 15.62 -1.93 2.63
N LEU A 225 16.87 -1.46 2.63
CA LEU A 225 17.75 -1.53 3.80
C LEU A 225 17.13 -0.75 4.97
N SER A 226 16.64 0.46 4.71
CA SER A 226 16.01 1.31 5.74
C SER A 226 14.76 0.67 6.35
N SER A 227 13.92 0.05 5.51
CA SER A 227 12.74 -0.70 5.97
C SER A 227 13.14 -1.96 6.76
N SER A 228 14.16 -2.70 6.31
CA SER A 228 14.64 -3.93 6.95
C SER A 228 15.33 -3.70 8.29
N LEU A 229 16.01 -2.57 8.46
CA LEU A 229 16.63 -2.18 9.74
C LEU A 229 15.60 -1.76 10.78
N ASN A 230 14.41 -1.29 10.37
CA ASN A 230 13.38 -0.77 11.26
C ASN A 230 13.99 0.28 12.21
N ASP A 231 13.78 0.15 13.51
CA ASP A 231 14.33 1.00 14.58
C ASP A 231 15.87 1.10 14.58
N ALA A 232 16.59 0.13 14.01
CA ALA A 232 18.05 0.21 13.90
C ALA A 232 18.54 1.25 12.87
N VAL A 233 17.63 1.89 12.11
CA VAL A 233 17.99 2.97 11.17
C VAL A 233 18.26 4.31 11.87
N LEU A 234 17.74 4.51 13.09
CA LEU A 234 17.75 5.80 13.79
C LEU A 234 19.14 6.41 13.98
N PRO A 235 20.22 5.65 14.29
CA PRO A 235 21.56 6.20 14.39
C PRO A 235 22.08 6.85 13.09
N TYR A 236 21.54 6.45 11.94
CA TYR A 236 21.95 6.93 10.62
C TYR A 236 21.05 8.06 10.09
N LEU A 237 19.95 8.38 10.79
CA LEU A 237 18.85 9.21 10.28
C LEU A 237 19.32 10.58 9.79
N ASN A 238 20.14 11.29 10.58
CA ASN A 238 20.60 12.63 10.23
C ASN A 238 21.39 12.63 8.91
N HIS A 239 22.32 11.68 8.77
CA HIS A 239 23.12 11.53 7.55
C HIS A 239 22.26 11.14 6.35
N LEU A 240 21.32 10.20 6.54
CA LEU A 240 20.38 9.77 5.52
C LEU A 240 19.54 10.94 5.01
N MET A 241 18.94 11.70 5.91
CA MET A 241 18.08 12.83 5.55
C MET A 241 18.86 13.95 4.85
N GLU A 242 20.08 14.24 5.28
CA GLU A 242 20.96 15.21 4.60
C GLU A 242 21.19 14.81 3.14
N LYS A 243 21.56 13.54 2.89
CA LYS A 243 21.83 13.03 1.54
C LYS A 243 20.56 12.94 0.69
N LEU A 244 19.44 12.47 1.25
CA LEU A 244 18.17 12.37 0.53
C LEU A 244 17.63 13.74 0.12
N VAL A 245 17.74 14.75 1.00
CA VAL A 245 17.35 16.13 0.67
C VAL A 245 18.22 16.70 -0.44
N MET A 246 19.53 16.45 -0.41
CA MET A 246 20.44 16.86 -1.48
C MET A 246 20.06 16.22 -2.82
N ILE A 247 19.77 14.91 -2.83
CA ILE A 247 19.33 14.19 -4.02
C ILE A 247 17.99 14.73 -4.52
N LEU A 248 17.01 14.92 -3.63
CA LEU A 248 15.69 15.47 -3.97
C LEU A 248 15.80 16.86 -4.63
N ARG A 249 16.63 17.76 -4.07
CA ARG A 249 16.89 19.08 -4.68
C ARG A 249 17.51 18.98 -6.07
N ARG A 250 18.35 17.98 -6.33
CA ARG A 250 18.94 17.74 -7.66
C ARG A 250 17.86 17.23 -8.63
N SER A 251 17.06 16.23 -8.22
CA SER A 251 16.01 15.63 -9.04
C SER A 251 14.87 16.60 -9.36
N CYS A 252 14.58 17.59 -8.50
CA CYS A 252 13.63 18.67 -8.81
C CYS A 252 13.99 19.44 -10.09
N LYS A 253 15.27 19.53 -10.46
CA LYS A 253 15.70 20.24 -11.67
C LYS A 253 15.40 19.47 -12.95
N ASN A 254 15.24 18.14 -12.87
CA ASN A 254 14.99 17.27 -14.02
C ASN A 254 14.36 15.92 -13.59
N PRO A 255 13.04 15.86 -13.31
CA PRO A 255 12.38 14.67 -12.78
C PRO A 255 12.08 13.62 -13.88
N ASN A 256 13.09 13.11 -14.58
CA ASN A 256 12.93 12.24 -15.75
C ASN A 256 12.96 10.71 -15.46
N LYS A 257 13.24 10.29 -14.22
CA LYS A 257 13.28 8.87 -13.80
C LYS A 257 12.17 8.54 -12.78
N PRO A 258 10.96 8.16 -13.22
CA PRO A 258 9.80 8.01 -12.34
C PRO A 258 9.96 6.95 -11.25
N ASN A 259 10.55 5.79 -11.56
CA ASN A 259 10.82 4.72 -10.60
C ASN A 259 11.81 5.15 -9.52
N PHE A 260 12.92 5.80 -9.93
CA PHE A 260 13.89 6.37 -9.00
C PHE A 260 13.21 7.37 -8.04
N ASN A 261 12.42 8.29 -8.59
CA ASN A 261 11.69 9.30 -7.81
C ASN A 261 10.71 8.65 -6.83
N HIS A 262 9.98 7.61 -7.26
CA HIS A 262 9.10 6.85 -6.40
C HIS A 262 9.85 6.26 -5.19
N TYR A 263 10.95 5.54 -5.42
CA TYR A 263 11.74 4.95 -4.34
C TYR A 263 12.43 6.00 -3.45
N LEU A 264 12.77 7.17 -3.98
CA LEU A 264 13.27 8.29 -3.19
C LEU A 264 12.22 8.78 -2.18
N PHE A 265 10.98 9.03 -2.64
CA PHE A 265 9.90 9.45 -1.75
C PHE A 265 9.45 8.34 -0.79
N GLU A 266 9.46 7.07 -1.20
CA GLU A 266 9.22 5.94 -0.30
C GLU A 266 10.29 5.86 0.79
N THR A 267 11.57 6.04 0.44
CA THR A 267 12.67 6.06 1.42
C THR A 267 12.44 7.14 2.47
N ILE A 268 12.10 8.37 2.06
CA ILE A 268 11.79 9.47 2.98
C ILE A 268 10.61 9.09 3.89
N THR A 269 9.58 8.48 3.32
CA THR A 269 8.37 8.07 4.06
C THR A 269 8.66 6.97 5.08
N VAL A 270 9.46 5.95 4.73
CA VAL A 270 9.93 4.91 5.67
C VAL A 270 10.64 5.53 6.86
N LEU A 271 11.53 6.48 6.61
CA LEU A 271 12.31 7.14 7.65
C LEU A 271 11.42 7.97 8.58
N ILE A 272 10.48 8.75 8.04
CA ILE A 272 9.51 9.51 8.84
C ILE A 272 8.70 8.54 9.71
N ARG A 273 8.07 7.54 9.10
CA ARG A 273 7.19 6.60 9.81
C ARG A 273 7.92 5.88 10.94
N THR A 274 9.08 5.32 10.64
CA THR A 274 9.87 4.57 11.61
C THR A 274 10.30 5.47 12.77
N SER A 275 10.77 6.68 12.48
CA SER A 275 11.25 7.61 13.49
C SER A 275 10.13 8.17 14.36
N VAL A 276 9.03 8.61 13.76
CA VAL A 276 7.88 9.18 14.48
C VAL A 276 7.16 8.13 15.33
N SER A 277 7.07 6.88 14.85
CA SER A 277 6.49 5.77 15.63
C SER A 277 7.28 5.46 16.91
N LYS A 278 8.58 5.77 16.95
CA LYS A 278 9.46 5.52 18.09
C LYS A 278 9.65 6.75 18.97
N ASN A 279 9.73 7.92 18.35
CA ASN A 279 9.87 9.20 19.02
C ASN A 279 9.02 10.26 18.29
N PRO A 280 7.80 10.58 18.79
CA PRO A 280 6.95 11.59 18.17
C PRO A 280 7.57 12.99 18.09
N ASP A 281 8.52 13.31 18.97
CA ASP A 281 9.14 14.65 19.05
C ASP A 281 10.03 14.98 17.86
N VAL A 282 10.47 13.98 17.08
CA VAL A 282 11.29 14.22 15.88
C VAL A 282 10.47 14.75 14.69
N LEU A 283 9.15 14.76 14.79
CA LEU A 283 8.26 15.19 13.70
C LEU A 283 8.53 16.65 13.28
N ASP A 284 8.71 17.55 14.25
CA ASP A 284 9.01 18.97 13.96
C ASP A 284 10.35 19.13 13.22
N GLN A 285 11.33 18.26 13.48
CA GLN A 285 12.62 18.28 12.79
C GLN A 285 12.46 17.86 11.32
N PHE A 286 11.65 16.83 11.03
CA PHE A 286 11.34 16.45 9.65
C PHE A 286 10.66 17.59 8.89
N GLU A 287 9.69 18.27 9.52
CA GLU A 287 9.01 19.39 8.89
C GLU A 287 9.97 20.54 8.58
N GLN A 288 10.83 20.91 9.53
CA GLN A 288 11.85 21.96 9.32
C GLN A 288 12.81 21.64 8.17
N ILE A 289 13.15 20.36 7.99
CA ILE A 289 14.07 19.91 6.93
C ILE A 289 13.36 19.83 5.57
N LEU A 290 12.12 19.31 5.52
CA LEU A 290 11.43 18.97 4.27
C LEU A 290 10.63 20.12 3.67
N PHE A 291 9.97 20.96 4.48
CA PHE A 291 9.16 22.08 3.95
C PHE A 291 9.95 23.03 3.03
N PRO A 292 11.19 23.44 3.37
CA PRO A 292 12.00 24.28 2.46
C PRO A 292 12.29 23.63 1.10
N VAL A 293 12.28 22.30 1.02
CA VAL A 293 12.52 21.53 -0.21
C VAL A 293 11.23 21.32 -0.99
N PHE A 294 10.09 21.25 -0.30
CA PHE A 294 8.77 21.12 -0.90
C PHE A 294 8.23 22.43 -1.47
N THR A 295 8.56 23.59 -0.90
CA THR A 295 8.10 24.89 -1.40
C THR A 295 8.45 25.10 -2.88
N PRO A 296 9.70 24.89 -3.34
CA PRO A 296 10.06 24.99 -4.76
C PRO A 296 9.23 24.07 -5.66
N VAL A 297 8.89 22.85 -5.22
CA VAL A 297 8.06 21.91 -6.00
C VAL A 297 6.71 22.53 -6.35
N PHE A 298 6.12 23.29 -5.44
CA PHE A 298 4.86 23.98 -5.68
C PHE A 298 5.03 25.28 -6.47
N THR A 299 6.05 26.08 -6.17
CA THR A 299 6.24 27.40 -6.83
C THR A 299 6.76 27.28 -8.26
N GLU A 300 7.59 26.28 -8.54
CA GLU A 300 8.11 25.96 -9.87
C GLU A 300 7.19 24.98 -10.63
N ASP A 301 6.10 24.53 -10.00
CA ASP A 301 5.07 23.66 -10.58
C ASP A 301 5.63 22.34 -11.14
N ILE A 302 6.50 21.67 -10.37
CA ILE A 302 7.11 20.39 -10.72
C ILE A 302 6.07 19.27 -10.58
N ALA A 303 5.24 19.12 -11.61
CA ALA A 303 4.02 18.33 -11.60
C ALA A 303 4.24 16.85 -11.19
N GLU A 304 5.37 16.26 -11.55
CA GLU A 304 5.74 14.87 -11.24
C GLU A 304 5.88 14.63 -9.72
N PHE A 305 6.26 15.67 -8.97
CA PHE A 305 6.55 15.57 -7.53
C PHE A 305 5.41 16.05 -6.66
N VAL A 306 4.50 16.87 -7.19
CA VAL A 306 3.35 17.40 -6.43
C VAL A 306 2.55 16.28 -5.72
N PRO A 307 2.14 15.18 -6.38
CA PRO A 307 1.40 14.11 -5.70
C PRO A 307 2.17 13.46 -4.54
N TYR A 308 3.50 13.30 -4.67
CA TYR A 308 4.33 12.71 -3.63
C TYR A 308 4.50 13.64 -2.43
N VAL A 309 4.79 14.91 -2.70
CA VAL A 309 4.91 15.93 -1.66
C VAL A 309 3.61 16.07 -0.88
N LEU A 310 2.46 16.10 -1.56
CA LEU A 310 1.15 16.14 -0.91
C LEU A 310 0.90 14.92 -0.01
N GLN A 311 1.28 13.71 -0.46
CA GLN A 311 1.16 12.49 0.36
C GLN A 311 2.03 12.55 1.61
N ILE A 312 3.28 13.01 1.50
CA ILE A 312 4.19 13.13 2.65
C ILE A 312 3.70 14.20 3.62
N ILE A 313 3.25 15.35 3.13
CA ILE A 313 2.72 16.41 4.01
C ILE A 313 1.43 15.93 4.69
N GLY A 314 0.55 15.21 3.98
CA GLY A 314 -0.61 14.57 4.59
C GLY A 314 -0.21 13.62 5.71
N PHE A 315 0.77 12.76 5.44
CA PHE A 315 1.29 11.82 6.44
C PHE A 315 1.95 12.50 7.65
N LEU A 316 2.71 13.59 7.45
CA LEU A 316 3.29 14.39 8.53
C LEU A 316 2.19 15.02 9.40
N LEU A 317 1.15 15.60 8.78
CA LEU A 317 0.04 16.21 9.49
C LEU A 317 -0.77 15.17 10.28
N GLU A 318 -1.09 14.03 9.68
CA GLU A 318 -1.80 12.93 10.34
C GLU A 318 -1.01 12.37 11.54
N SER A 319 0.32 12.38 11.44
CA SER A 319 1.22 11.92 12.51
C SER A 319 1.28 12.87 13.71
N ARG A 320 0.74 14.09 13.59
CA ARG A 320 0.65 15.01 14.73
C ARG A 320 -0.40 14.51 15.75
N PRO A 321 -0.14 14.68 17.06
CA PRO A 321 -1.15 14.44 18.10
C PRO A 321 -2.47 15.19 17.83
N CYS A 322 -3.61 14.60 18.24
CA CYS A 322 -4.91 15.28 18.15
C CYS A 322 -5.04 16.41 19.18
N GLY A 323 -5.79 17.46 18.86
CA GLY A 323 -6.12 18.55 19.80
C GLY A 323 -5.01 19.57 20.04
N ILE A 324 -4.04 19.69 19.13
CA ILE A 324 -2.97 20.68 19.23
C ILE A 324 -3.54 22.10 19.05
N THR A 325 -3.18 23.00 19.96
CA THR A 325 -3.59 24.41 19.98
C THR A 325 -2.90 25.28 18.93
N SER A 326 -1.82 24.81 18.30
CA SER A 326 -1.08 25.54 17.27
C SER A 326 -0.44 24.60 16.24
N ILE A 327 -0.96 24.63 15.02
CA ILE A 327 -0.33 24.03 13.84
C ILE A 327 0.64 25.07 13.25
N PRO A 328 1.84 24.67 12.78
CA PRO A 328 2.78 25.61 12.16
C PRO A 328 2.16 26.43 11.02
N ASP A 329 2.55 27.70 10.92
CA ASP A 329 2.02 28.63 9.90
C ASP A 329 2.26 28.16 8.46
N SER A 330 3.27 27.32 8.24
CA SER A 330 3.55 26.70 6.95
C SER A 330 2.38 25.86 6.44
N TYR A 331 1.66 25.14 7.33
CA TYR A 331 0.45 24.41 6.98
C TYR A 331 -0.73 25.36 6.69
N ARG A 332 -0.85 26.50 7.40
CA ARG A 332 -1.89 27.50 7.08
C ARG A 332 -1.71 28.09 5.68
N ALA A 333 -0.48 28.44 5.32
CA ALA A 333 -0.14 28.92 3.99
C ALA A 333 -0.41 27.85 2.91
N LEU A 334 0.01 26.60 3.17
CA LEU A 334 -0.23 25.49 2.26
C LEU A 334 -1.73 25.19 2.09
N PHE A 335 -2.52 25.26 3.17
CA PHE A 335 -3.96 25.04 3.11
C PHE A 335 -4.64 26.01 2.15
N GLN A 336 -4.26 27.29 2.17
CA GLN A 336 -4.77 28.27 1.21
C GLN A 336 -4.39 27.91 -0.23
N LEU A 337 -3.15 27.46 -0.44
CA LEU A 337 -2.66 27.07 -1.76
C LEU A 337 -3.44 25.87 -2.33
N ILE A 338 -3.61 24.79 -1.56
CA ILE A 338 -4.25 23.55 -2.03
C ILE A 338 -5.75 23.72 -2.31
N LEU A 339 -6.41 24.74 -1.76
CA LEU A 339 -7.81 25.05 -2.07
C LEU A 339 -7.99 25.76 -3.41
N THR A 340 -6.90 26.15 -4.08
CA THR A 340 -6.96 26.77 -5.41
C THR A 340 -7.46 25.76 -6.45
N PRO A 341 -8.42 26.11 -7.33
CA PRO A 341 -9.01 25.17 -8.28
C PRO A 341 -8.01 24.46 -9.21
N SER A 342 -6.90 25.12 -9.57
CA SER A 342 -5.86 24.58 -10.46
C SER A 342 -5.21 23.29 -9.93
N PHE A 343 -5.06 23.16 -8.61
CA PHE A 343 -4.51 21.95 -8.00
C PHE A 343 -5.42 20.73 -8.20
N TRP A 344 -6.73 20.95 -8.26
CA TRP A 344 -7.76 19.91 -8.42
C TRP A 344 -8.10 19.63 -9.88
N ASP A 345 -7.54 20.37 -10.83
CA ASP A 345 -7.69 20.08 -12.27
C ASP A 345 -6.87 18.86 -12.69
N ARG A 346 -5.75 18.59 -12.00
CA ARG A 346 -4.87 17.46 -12.27
C ARG A 346 -5.38 16.21 -11.54
N SER A 347 -5.89 15.25 -12.30
CA SER A 347 -6.41 13.97 -11.76
C SER A 347 -5.42 13.24 -10.85
N GLY A 348 -4.13 13.37 -11.14
CA GLY A 348 -3.03 12.79 -10.38
C GLY A 348 -2.88 13.32 -8.96
N ASN A 349 -3.24 14.58 -8.74
CA ASN A 349 -3.14 15.21 -7.43
C ASN A 349 -4.33 14.84 -6.54
N ILE A 350 -5.49 14.50 -7.11
CA ILE A 350 -6.77 14.40 -6.40
C ILE A 350 -6.71 13.44 -5.20
N PRO A 351 -6.17 12.21 -5.32
CA PRO A 351 -6.10 11.30 -4.17
C PRO A 351 -5.23 11.85 -3.04
N ALA A 352 -4.08 12.45 -3.36
CA ALA A 352 -3.18 13.05 -2.37
C ALA A 352 -3.79 14.29 -1.70
N LEU A 353 -4.44 15.15 -2.49
CA LEU A 353 -5.14 16.35 -2.00
C LEU A 353 -6.31 16.00 -1.10
N SER A 354 -7.12 15.01 -1.50
CA SER A 354 -8.25 14.51 -0.72
C SER A 354 -7.79 14.02 0.64
N ARG A 355 -6.73 13.20 0.67
CA ARG A 355 -6.14 12.70 1.92
C ARG A 355 -5.60 13.84 2.79
N LEU A 356 -4.81 14.75 2.21
CA LEU A 356 -4.28 15.90 2.94
C LEU A 356 -5.41 16.76 3.52
N LEU A 357 -6.50 16.98 2.78
CA LEU A 357 -7.65 17.73 3.24
C LEU A 357 -8.37 17.02 4.41
N GLN A 358 -8.52 15.69 4.35
CA GLN A 358 -9.03 14.90 5.47
C GLN A 358 -8.15 15.05 6.73
N ALA A 359 -6.82 15.06 6.57
CA ALA A 359 -5.88 15.30 7.67
C ALA A 359 -6.04 16.71 8.28
N TYR A 360 -6.22 17.75 7.45
CA TYR A 360 -6.57 19.08 7.93
C TYR A 360 -7.89 19.11 8.70
N ILE A 361 -8.91 18.41 8.22
CA ILE A 361 -10.21 18.34 8.90
C ILE A 361 -10.08 17.68 10.28
N GLU A 362 -9.33 16.58 10.37
CA GLU A 362 -9.13 15.85 11.62
C GLU A 362 -8.29 16.64 12.63
N LYS A 363 -7.18 17.24 12.20
CA LYS A 363 -6.18 17.86 13.10
C LYS A 363 -6.38 19.36 13.30
N ALA A 364 -6.99 20.03 12.32
CA ALA A 364 -7.07 21.49 12.21
C ALA A 364 -8.49 22.01 11.95
N GLY A 365 -9.51 21.17 12.15
CA GLY A 365 -10.89 21.44 11.76
C GLY A 365 -11.39 22.80 12.26
N GLU A 366 -11.36 23.00 13.57
CA GLU A 366 -11.89 24.21 14.21
C GLU A 366 -11.09 25.48 13.91
N THR A 367 -9.77 25.33 13.70
CA THR A 367 -8.83 26.47 13.62
C THR A 367 -8.50 26.94 12.21
N ILE A 368 -8.58 26.05 11.22
CA ILE A 368 -8.18 26.32 9.82
C ILE A 368 -9.35 26.06 8.88
N VAL A 369 -9.98 24.87 8.99
CA VAL A 369 -10.99 24.44 8.02
C VAL A 369 -12.27 25.26 8.14
N LEU A 370 -12.73 25.57 9.36
CA LEU A 370 -13.95 26.37 9.57
C LEU A 370 -13.88 27.75 8.89
N GLU A 371 -12.72 28.40 8.85
CA GLU A 371 -12.54 29.70 8.18
C GLU A 371 -12.78 29.64 6.66
N LYS A 372 -12.64 28.45 6.05
CA LYS A 372 -12.78 28.21 4.60
C LYS A 372 -13.77 27.10 4.28
N LEU A 373 -14.71 26.81 5.19
CA LEU A 373 -15.63 25.68 5.07
C LEU A 373 -16.42 25.69 3.76
N THR A 374 -16.88 26.86 3.31
CA THR A 374 -17.61 27.01 2.04
C THR A 374 -16.75 26.61 0.82
N ILE A 375 -15.46 26.90 0.83
CA ILE A 375 -14.54 26.51 -0.24
C ILE A 375 -14.31 24.99 -0.21
N VAL A 376 -14.15 24.42 0.99
CA VAL A 376 -14.01 22.96 1.19
C VAL A 376 -15.26 22.21 0.70
N LEU A 377 -16.45 22.72 1.01
CA LEU A 377 -17.71 22.18 0.47
C LEU A 377 -17.80 22.35 -1.06
N GLY A 378 -17.26 23.43 -1.61
CA GLY A 378 -17.11 23.62 -3.05
C GLY A 378 -16.21 22.55 -3.70
N VAL A 379 -15.11 22.16 -3.04
CA VAL A 379 -14.25 21.05 -3.49
C VAL A 379 -15.03 19.72 -3.49
N PHE A 380 -15.75 19.41 -2.41
CA PHE A 380 -16.65 18.25 -2.35
C PHE A 380 -17.66 18.25 -3.51
N GLN A 381 -18.37 19.36 -3.70
CA GLN A 381 -19.39 19.50 -4.74
C GLN A 381 -18.78 19.27 -6.12
N ARG A 382 -17.58 19.82 -6.36
CA ARG A 382 -16.83 19.66 -7.61
C ARG A 382 -16.50 18.20 -7.88
N LEU A 383 -15.88 17.51 -6.91
CA LEU A 383 -15.45 16.11 -7.04
C LEU A 383 -16.63 15.18 -7.32
N VAL A 384 -17.73 15.36 -6.58
CA VAL A 384 -18.93 14.53 -6.74
C VAL A 384 -19.68 14.85 -8.03
N SER A 385 -19.83 16.13 -8.38
CA SER A 385 -20.65 16.55 -9.52
C SER A 385 -19.97 16.36 -10.88
N GLN A 386 -18.66 16.60 -10.96
CA GLN A 386 -17.93 16.66 -12.24
C GLN A 386 -17.23 15.35 -12.60
N SER A 387 -16.91 14.49 -11.64
CA SER A 387 -16.14 13.27 -11.88
C SER A 387 -16.86 12.01 -11.43
N LYS A 388 -16.95 11.01 -12.32
CA LYS A 388 -17.34 9.64 -11.95
C LYS A 388 -16.17 8.82 -11.39
N ILE A 389 -14.94 9.32 -11.59
CA ILE A 389 -13.70 8.63 -11.22
C ILE A 389 -13.36 8.93 -9.75
N HIS A 390 -13.51 10.20 -9.37
CA HIS A 390 -13.07 10.75 -8.07
C HIS A 390 -14.22 11.05 -7.09
N ASP A 391 -15.44 10.59 -7.35
CA ASP A 391 -16.58 10.83 -6.45
C ASP A 391 -16.33 10.32 -5.02
N HIS A 392 -15.73 9.13 -4.86
CA HIS A 392 -15.31 8.59 -3.57
C HIS A 392 -14.39 9.52 -2.75
N GLU A 393 -13.55 10.33 -3.40
CA GLU A 393 -12.67 11.28 -2.72
C GLU A 393 -13.49 12.43 -2.12
N GLY A 394 -14.51 12.89 -2.85
CA GLY A 394 -15.47 13.87 -2.34
C GLY A 394 -16.23 13.34 -1.12
N PHE A 395 -16.67 12.08 -1.16
CA PHE A 395 -17.31 11.44 -0.01
C PHE A 395 -16.35 11.21 1.16
N ALA A 396 -15.07 10.92 0.91
CA ALA A 396 -14.07 10.78 1.97
C ALA A 396 -13.86 12.11 2.73
N ILE A 397 -13.75 13.23 1.99
CA ILE A 397 -13.72 14.59 2.57
C ILE A 397 -14.99 14.85 3.40
N LEU A 398 -16.16 14.55 2.82
CA LEU A 398 -17.44 14.81 3.49
C LEU A 398 -17.62 13.95 4.76
N ASN A 399 -17.21 12.69 4.73
CA ASN A 399 -17.21 11.81 5.90
C ASN A 399 -16.31 12.40 6.99
N SER A 400 -15.09 12.86 6.65
CA SER A 400 -14.20 13.49 7.61
C SER A 400 -14.81 14.74 8.25
N LEU A 401 -15.51 15.58 7.47
CA LEU A 401 -16.21 16.76 8.00
C LEU A 401 -17.26 16.38 9.05
N ILE A 402 -18.09 15.36 8.79
CA ILE A 402 -19.12 14.92 9.75
C ILE A 402 -18.52 14.28 11.00
N ILE A 403 -17.43 13.53 10.85
CA ILE A 403 -16.83 12.80 11.96
C ILE A 403 -16.14 13.73 12.96
N ASN A 404 -15.45 14.75 12.43
CA ASN A 404 -14.49 15.57 13.18
C ASN A 404 -14.97 16.99 13.51
N LEU A 405 -15.96 17.53 12.80
CA LEU A 405 -16.48 18.87 13.11
C LEU A 405 -17.75 18.81 13.97
N PRO A 406 -17.98 19.82 14.83
CA PRO A 406 -19.25 19.97 15.53
C PRO A 406 -20.44 20.07 14.57
N SER A 407 -21.55 19.39 14.88
CA SER A 407 -22.75 19.36 14.05
C SER A 407 -23.28 20.76 13.73
N THR A 408 -23.20 21.68 14.70
CA THR A 408 -23.64 23.08 14.58
C THR A 408 -23.03 23.84 13.41
N CYS A 409 -21.81 23.49 12.99
CA CYS A 409 -21.12 24.15 11.89
C CYS A 409 -21.67 23.74 10.51
N LEU A 410 -22.18 22.51 10.39
CA LEU A 410 -22.65 21.94 9.12
C LEU A 410 -24.15 22.06 8.91
N ILE A 411 -24.96 22.27 9.96
CA ILE A 411 -26.45 22.30 9.90
C ILE A 411 -26.98 23.16 8.73
N ASN A 412 -26.42 24.35 8.54
CA ASN A 412 -26.89 25.28 7.50
C ASN A 412 -26.58 24.83 6.07
N TYR A 413 -25.67 23.87 5.89
CA TYR A 413 -25.23 23.36 4.58
C TYR A 413 -25.78 21.97 4.27
N LEU A 414 -26.40 21.28 5.24
CA LEU A 414 -26.83 19.89 5.08
C LEU A 414 -27.79 19.72 3.91
N LYS A 415 -28.81 20.59 3.81
CA LYS A 415 -29.80 20.53 2.72
C LYS A 415 -29.13 20.59 1.34
N ASP A 416 -28.19 21.51 1.15
CA ASP A 416 -27.46 21.67 -0.11
C ASP A 416 -26.56 20.46 -0.40
N ILE A 417 -25.90 19.91 0.62
CA ILE A 417 -25.08 18.69 0.50
C ILE A 417 -25.95 17.51 0.00
N PHE A 418 -27.11 17.28 0.61
CA PHE A 418 -28.03 16.22 0.17
C PHE A 418 -28.56 16.48 -1.25
N ILE A 419 -28.91 17.71 -1.60
CA ILE A 419 -29.33 18.08 -2.96
C ILE A 419 -28.24 17.75 -3.98
N VAL A 420 -26.96 18.05 -3.68
CA VAL A 420 -25.83 17.70 -4.56
C VAL A 420 -25.73 16.18 -4.74
N ILE A 421 -25.79 15.41 -3.66
CA ILE A 421 -25.73 13.94 -3.68
C ILE A 421 -26.86 13.35 -4.53
N PHE A 422 -28.12 13.76 -4.28
CA PHE A 422 -29.27 13.22 -5.01
C PHE A 422 -29.34 13.68 -6.46
N THR A 423 -28.89 14.91 -6.76
CA THR A 423 -28.73 15.38 -8.13
C THR A 423 -27.73 14.50 -8.88
N ARG A 424 -26.59 14.18 -8.23
CA ARG A 424 -25.57 13.33 -8.83
C ARG A 424 -26.05 11.90 -9.04
N LEU A 425 -26.79 11.34 -8.08
CA LEU A 425 -27.40 10.02 -8.15
C LEU A 425 -28.39 9.91 -9.32
N THR A 426 -29.22 10.94 -9.51
CA THR A 426 -30.20 11.00 -10.61
C THR A 426 -29.53 11.15 -11.97
N LYS A 427 -28.48 11.98 -12.08
CA LYS A 427 -27.81 12.25 -13.36
C LYS A 427 -26.99 11.08 -13.90
N ALA A 428 -26.24 10.35 -13.05
CA ALA A 428 -25.42 9.23 -13.51
C ALA A 428 -25.06 8.23 -12.40
N LYS A 429 -25.99 7.33 -12.07
CA LYS A 429 -25.79 6.26 -11.08
C LYS A 429 -24.61 5.34 -11.44
N THR A 430 -23.73 5.09 -10.47
CA THR A 430 -22.65 4.07 -10.54
C THR A 430 -22.66 3.26 -9.25
N GLN A 431 -22.18 2.01 -9.29
CA GLN A 431 -22.12 1.17 -8.08
C GLN A 431 -21.20 1.76 -7.00
N LYS A 432 -20.04 2.29 -7.41
CA LYS A 432 -19.11 3.01 -6.54
C LYS A 432 -19.78 4.19 -5.82
N LEU A 433 -20.55 5.01 -6.55
CA LEU A 433 -21.26 6.15 -5.98
C LEU A 433 -22.28 5.70 -4.92
N ILE A 434 -23.07 4.66 -5.21
CA ILE A 434 -24.08 4.17 -4.26
C ILE A 434 -23.44 3.69 -2.96
N ARG A 435 -22.32 2.95 -3.05
CA ARG A 435 -21.56 2.52 -1.87
C ARG A 435 -21.10 3.71 -1.04
N CYS A 436 -20.52 4.73 -1.68
CA CYS A 436 -20.09 5.94 -0.98
C CYS A 436 -21.25 6.67 -0.29
N ILE A 437 -22.42 6.72 -0.93
CA ILE A 437 -23.64 7.31 -0.36
C ILE A 437 -24.11 6.53 0.87
N ILE A 438 -24.17 5.20 0.81
CA ILE A 438 -24.58 4.35 1.95
C ILE A 438 -23.64 4.54 3.13
N ILE A 439 -22.33 4.55 2.87
CA ILE A 439 -21.31 4.78 3.90
C ILE A 439 -21.48 6.18 4.52
N PHE A 440 -21.67 7.22 3.69
CA PHE A 440 -21.90 8.58 4.18
C PHE A 440 -23.17 8.69 5.03
N PHE A 441 -24.29 8.10 4.58
CA PHE A 441 -25.52 8.05 5.37
C PHE A 441 -25.28 7.34 6.69
N SER A 442 -24.50 6.26 6.69
CA SER A 442 -24.16 5.54 7.90
C SER A 442 -23.38 6.43 8.88
N TYR A 443 -22.34 7.13 8.42
CA TYR A 443 -21.61 8.12 9.25
C TYR A 443 -22.53 9.22 9.78
N PHE A 444 -23.42 9.77 8.94
CA PHE A 444 -24.38 10.79 9.32
C PHE A 444 -25.29 10.30 10.45
N ILE A 445 -25.88 9.10 10.31
CA ILE A 445 -26.80 8.53 11.30
C ILE A 445 -26.09 8.32 12.65
N ILE A 446 -24.85 7.81 12.63
CA ILE A 446 -24.07 7.58 13.84
C ILE A 446 -23.71 8.88 14.56
N LYS A 447 -23.39 9.95 13.81
CA LYS A 447 -22.91 11.22 14.39
C LYS A 447 -24.03 12.20 14.74
N TYR A 448 -25.05 12.33 13.90
CA TYR A 448 -26.14 13.31 14.06
C TYR A 448 -27.48 12.67 14.44
N GLY A 449 -27.58 11.34 14.37
CA GLY A 449 -28.77 10.60 14.78
C GLY A 449 -29.70 10.24 13.62
N ALA A 450 -30.40 9.10 13.78
CA ALA A 450 -31.37 8.58 12.83
C ALA A 450 -32.56 9.52 12.59
N LYS A 451 -33.04 10.19 13.65
CA LYS A 451 -34.16 11.15 13.55
C LYS A 451 -33.81 12.32 12.63
N GLU A 452 -32.63 12.92 12.84
CA GLU A 452 -32.17 14.05 12.05
C GLU A 452 -31.97 13.64 10.58
N PHE A 453 -31.46 12.43 10.33
CA PHE A 453 -31.31 11.89 8.98
C PHE A 453 -32.64 11.84 8.22
N ILE A 454 -33.70 11.29 8.84
CA ILE A 454 -35.04 11.21 8.24
C ILE A 454 -35.57 12.63 7.98
N THR A 455 -35.48 13.52 8.98
CA THR A 455 -35.98 14.89 8.87
C THR A 455 -35.28 15.67 7.74
N GLN A 456 -33.97 15.55 7.60
CA GLN A 456 -33.22 16.25 6.55
C GLN A 456 -33.60 15.74 5.16
N ILE A 457 -33.73 14.43 4.95
CA ILE A 457 -34.13 13.89 3.65
C ILE A 457 -35.56 14.31 3.28
N ASP A 458 -36.51 14.18 4.20
CA ASP A 458 -37.90 14.53 3.92
C ASP A 458 -38.12 16.05 3.78
N SER A 459 -37.19 16.88 4.28
CA SER A 459 -37.21 18.34 4.06
C SER A 459 -36.94 18.75 2.60
N ILE A 460 -36.38 17.85 1.80
CA ILE A 460 -36.12 18.08 0.37
C ILE A 460 -37.38 17.76 -0.42
N GLN A 461 -37.99 16.62 -0.16
CA GLN A 461 -39.25 16.18 -0.75
C GLN A 461 -39.96 15.24 0.24
N ALA A 462 -41.27 15.43 0.43
CA ALA A 462 -42.06 14.57 1.31
C ALA A 462 -41.96 13.09 0.90
N ASN A 463 -41.78 12.21 1.88
CA ASN A 463 -41.61 10.76 1.71
C ASN A 463 -40.37 10.34 0.91
N MET A 464 -39.38 11.22 0.75
CA MET A 464 -38.14 10.89 0.05
C MET A 464 -37.31 9.86 0.82
N PHE A 465 -37.42 9.82 2.16
CA PHE A 465 -36.74 8.81 2.97
C PHE A 465 -37.16 7.38 2.59
N GLN A 466 -38.45 7.15 2.33
CA GLN A 466 -38.96 5.86 1.86
C GLN A 466 -38.26 5.42 0.57
N MET A 467 -38.14 6.33 -0.41
CA MET A 467 -37.46 6.03 -1.67
C MET A 467 -35.97 5.71 -1.47
N VAL A 468 -35.30 6.39 -0.53
CA VAL A 468 -33.89 6.13 -0.19
C VAL A 468 -33.72 4.72 0.38
N VAL A 469 -34.58 4.31 1.31
CA VAL A 469 -34.52 2.96 1.89
C VAL A 469 -34.75 1.89 0.83
N GLU A 470 -35.85 1.98 0.08
CA GLU A 470 -36.26 0.97 -0.90
C GLU A 470 -35.28 0.86 -2.09
N ARG A 471 -34.70 1.98 -2.54
CA ARG A 471 -33.88 2.01 -3.77
C ARG A 471 -32.37 2.01 -3.53
N LEU A 472 -31.90 2.28 -2.31
CA LEU A 472 -30.47 2.31 -1.97
C LEU A 472 -30.13 1.32 -0.87
N PHE A 473 -30.68 1.46 0.33
CA PHE A 473 -30.30 0.59 1.45
C PHE A 473 -30.66 -0.88 1.16
N VAL A 474 -31.92 -1.19 0.92
CA VAL A 474 -32.38 -2.58 0.72
C VAL A 474 -31.59 -3.31 -0.40
N PRO A 475 -31.44 -2.76 -1.62
CA PRO A 475 -30.78 -3.50 -2.71
C PRO A 475 -29.25 -3.52 -2.68
N GLU A 476 -28.59 -2.64 -1.91
CA GLU A 476 -27.13 -2.44 -2.04
C GLU A 476 -26.36 -2.57 -0.71
N LEU A 477 -27.03 -2.65 0.44
CA LEU A 477 -26.39 -2.77 1.76
C LEU A 477 -25.47 -4.00 1.85
N SER A 478 -25.92 -5.18 1.39
CA SER A 478 -25.13 -6.42 1.41
C SER A 478 -23.92 -6.41 0.45
N LYS A 479 -23.83 -5.44 -0.45
CA LYS A 479 -22.74 -5.29 -1.44
C LYS A 479 -21.68 -4.26 -1.02
N VAL A 480 -21.78 -3.70 0.19
CA VAL A 480 -20.76 -2.84 0.79
C VAL A 480 -19.51 -3.66 1.07
N ASP A 481 -18.33 -3.03 1.00
CA ASP A 481 -17.04 -3.70 1.25
C ASP A 481 -16.93 -4.10 2.72
N ASP A 482 -16.29 -5.24 3.04
CA ASP A 482 -16.29 -5.83 4.39
C ASP A 482 -15.87 -4.85 5.50
N ASN A 483 -14.88 -4.02 5.23
CA ASN A 483 -14.38 -3.00 6.16
C ASN A 483 -15.41 -1.93 6.56
N ASP A 484 -16.47 -1.75 5.76
CA ASP A 484 -17.53 -0.75 5.99
C ASP A 484 -18.84 -1.39 6.47
N LYS A 485 -18.96 -2.72 6.43
CA LYS A 485 -20.21 -3.41 6.82
C LYS A 485 -20.58 -3.16 8.28
N LYS A 486 -19.59 -3.08 9.20
CA LYS A 486 -19.84 -2.80 10.62
C LYS A 486 -20.52 -1.44 10.83
N ILE A 487 -20.02 -0.37 10.22
CA ILE A 487 -20.62 0.96 10.37
C ILE A 487 -22.01 1.03 9.76
N CYS A 488 -22.21 0.42 8.59
CA CYS A 488 -23.51 0.35 7.96
C CYS A 488 -24.52 -0.44 8.82
N ALA A 489 -24.09 -1.56 9.41
CA ALA A 489 -24.94 -2.38 10.27
C ALA A 489 -25.40 -1.62 11.53
N VAL A 490 -24.46 -0.95 12.20
CA VAL A 490 -24.79 -0.15 13.38
C VAL A 490 -25.73 0.99 12.97
N ALA A 491 -25.44 1.73 11.90
CA ALA A 491 -26.30 2.82 11.45
C ALA A 491 -27.73 2.36 11.12
N VAL A 492 -27.89 1.23 10.43
CA VAL A 492 -29.21 0.66 10.13
C VAL A 492 -29.93 0.18 11.39
N THR A 493 -29.20 -0.35 12.38
CA THR A 493 -29.76 -0.68 13.70
C THR A 493 -30.36 0.56 14.37
N HIS A 494 -29.65 1.68 14.37
CA HIS A 494 -30.13 2.96 14.90
C HIS A 494 -31.33 3.50 14.10
N LEU A 495 -31.36 3.35 12.77
CA LEU A 495 -32.54 3.70 11.96
C LEU A 495 -33.79 2.89 12.34
N LEU A 496 -33.62 1.62 12.70
CA LEU A 496 -34.72 0.74 13.07
C LEU A 496 -35.25 1.00 14.48
N CYS A 497 -34.37 1.38 15.41
CA CYS A 497 -34.68 1.36 16.85
C CYS A 497 -34.85 2.75 17.48
N ASP A 498 -34.30 3.82 16.90
CA ASP A 498 -34.27 5.14 17.56
C ASP A 498 -35.42 6.09 17.15
N PRO A 499 -35.74 6.28 15.85
CA PRO A 499 -36.63 7.36 15.45
C PRO A 499 -38.11 6.97 15.58
N GLU A 500 -38.92 7.83 16.24
CA GLU A 500 -40.37 7.64 16.37
C GLU A 500 -41.07 7.42 15.03
N GLN A 501 -40.58 8.02 13.95
CA GLN A 501 -41.11 7.84 12.60
C GLN A 501 -41.07 6.37 12.11
N MET A 502 -40.09 5.58 12.59
CA MET A 502 -39.93 4.16 12.29
C MET A 502 -40.56 3.25 13.34
N ILE A 503 -40.82 3.74 14.56
CA ILE A 503 -41.41 2.97 15.66
C ILE A 503 -42.94 3.05 15.63
N ASN A 504 -43.48 4.27 15.68
CA ASN A 504 -44.92 4.54 15.76
C ASN A 504 -45.43 5.46 14.64
N GLY A 505 -44.55 5.84 13.72
CA GLY A 505 -44.87 6.77 12.64
C GLY A 505 -45.23 6.11 11.32
N ILE A 506 -45.33 6.95 10.29
CA ILE A 506 -45.82 6.59 8.96
C ILE A 506 -44.96 5.53 8.26
N TYR A 507 -43.70 5.36 8.65
CA TYR A 507 -42.77 4.46 7.96
C TYR A 507 -42.73 3.04 8.54
N PHE A 508 -43.23 2.82 9.76
CA PHE A 508 -43.17 1.53 10.44
C PHE A 508 -43.72 0.39 9.57
N ASN A 509 -44.94 0.55 9.08
CA ASN A 509 -45.65 -0.50 8.33
C ASN A 509 -45.06 -0.81 6.94
N TYR A 510 -44.24 0.09 6.39
CA TYR A 510 -43.71 -0.04 5.03
C TYR A 510 -42.23 -0.40 5.00
N LEU A 511 -41.43 0.16 5.93
CA LEU A 511 -39.97 0.13 5.84
C LEU A 511 -39.31 -0.75 6.91
N TRP A 512 -39.92 -0.89 8.10
CA TRP A 512 -39.22 -1.49 9.24
C TRP A 512 -38.80 -2.93 8.97
N LEU A 513 -39.74 -3.77 8.50
CA LEU A 513 -39.47 -5.17 8.21
C LEU A 513 -38.46 -5.37 7.07
N ILE A 514 -38.62 -4.64 5.96
CA ILE A 514 -37.73 -4.79 4.79
C ILE A 514 -36.31 -4.32 5.09
N LEU A 515 -36.15 -3.30 5.93
CA LEU A 515 -34.84 -2.80 6.34
C LEU A 515 -34.17 -3.75 7.33
N LEU A 516 -34.94 -4.38 8.24
CA LEU A 516 -34.43 -5.45 9.11
C LEU A 516 -33.96 -6.66 8.28
N GLN A 517 -34.73 -7.09 7.27
CA GLN A 517 -34.30 -8.17 6.38
C GLN A 517 -32.98 -7.84 5.68
N ALA A 518 -32.84 -6.63 5.12
CA ALA A 518 -31.60 -6.20 4.49
C ALA A 518 -30.40 -6.18 5.46
N LEU A 519 -30.63 -5.84 6.73
CA LEU A 519 -29.60 -5.89 7.77
C LEU A 519 -29.19 -7.33 8.11
N LEU A 520 -30.14 -8.27 8.15
CA LEU A 520 -29.83 -9.69 8.35
C LEU A 520 -29.06 -10.27 7.17
N ASP A 521 -29.42 -9.92 5.94
CA ASP A 521 -28.70 -10.34 4.73
C ASP A 521 -27.26 -9.79 4.73
N LEU A 522 -27.05 -8.55 5.20
CA LEU A 522 -25.71 -8.00 5.43
C LEU A 522 -24.91 -8.86 6.42
N PHE A 523 -25.53 -9.30 7.52
CA PHE A 523 -24.88 -10.15 8.51
C PHE A 523 -24.51 -11.54 8.00
N GLN A 524 -25.28 -12.08 7.07
CA GLN A 524 -24.96 -13.36 6.42
C GLN A 524 -23.88 -13.22 5.35
N SER A 525 -23.68 -12.01 4.81
CA SER A 525 -22.70 -11.74 3.75
C SER A 525 -21.23 -11.69 4.22
N THR A 526 -20.96 -11.67 5.53
CA THR A 526 -19.60 -11.63 6.08
C THR A 526 -19.53 -12.09 7.53
N ASN A 527 -18.34 -12.52 7.96
CA ASN A 527 -18.04 -12.75 9.38
C ASN A 527 -17.31 -11.56 10.04
N ASP A 528 -16.82 -10.58 9.26
CA ASP A 528 -16.01 -9.44 9.72
C ASP A 528 -16.86 -8.30 10.31
N LEU A 529 -17.78 -8.66 11.21
CA LEU A 529 -18.66 -7.71 11.93
C LEU A 529 -18.26 -7.54 13.40
N HIS A 530 -17.22 -8.27 13.81
CA HIS A 530 -16.65 -8.24 15.15
C HIS A 530 -15.31 -7.49 15.16
N ILE A 531 -14.99 -6.83 16.27
CA ILE A 531 -13.66 -6.24 16.50
C ILE A 531 -12.60 -7.35 16.48
N MET A 532 -11.59 -7.19 15.64
CA MET A 532 -10.42 -8.06 15.67
C MET A 532 -9.77 -8.02 17.07
N SER A 533 -9.56 -9.19 17.66
CA SER A 533 -8.83 -9.36 18.90
C SER A 533 -7.42 -8.77 18.79
N ALA A 534 -6.77 -8.51 19.93
CA ALA A 534 -5.39 -8.01 19.93
C ALA A 534 -4.42 -8.97 19.21
N ALA A 535 -4.71 -10.27 19.21
CA ALA A 535 -3.93 -11.27 18.49
C ALA A 535 -4.14 -11.18 16.97
N GLU A 536 -5.40 -11.01 16.52
CA GLU A 536 -5.74 -10.83 15.10
C GLU A 536 -5.23 -9.51 14.56
N ARG A 537 -5.29 -8.42 15.33
CA ARG A 537 -4.68 -7.13 14.96
C ARG A 537 -3.17 -7.22 14.84
N LYS A 538 -2.50 -7.91 15.78
CA LYS A 538 -1.05 -8.16 15.66
C LYS A 538 -0.73 -8.98 14.42
N LYS A 539 -1.54 -9.98 14.10
CA LYS A 539 -1.39 -10.81 12.90
C LYS A 539 -1.59 -10.00 11.63
N GLN A 540 -2.63 -9.18 11.55
CA GLN A 540 -2.88 -8.30 10.40
C GLN A 540 -1.79 -7.24 10.25
N ALA A 541 -1.36 -6.60 11.35
CA ALA A 541 -0.28 -5.61 11.29
C ALA A 541 1.05 -6.26 10.83
N GLN A 542 1.25 -7.54 11.17
CA GLN A 542 2.38 -8.31 10.69
C GLN A 542 2.25 -8.65 9.20
N GLU A 543 1.07 -9.09 8.74
CA GLU A 543 0.77 -9.33 7.31
C GLU A 543 0.92 -8.04 6.47
N GLU A 544 0.45 -6.90 6.98
CA GLU A 544 0.62 -5.59 6.33
C GLU A 544 2.11 -5.18 6.28
N ALA A 545 2.87 -5.35 7.35
CA ALA A 545 4.31 -5.11 7.35
C ALA A 545 5.05 -6.05 6.36
N GLU A 546 4.54 -7.27 6.15
CA GLU A 546 5.08 -8.22 5.18
C GLU A 546 4.73 -7.83 3.73
N GLU A 547 3.50 -7.37 3.46
CA GLU A 547 3.11 -6.80 2.15
C GLU A 547 3.93 -5.55 1.83
N GLU A 548 4.21 -4.72 2.83
CA GLU A 548 5.07 -3.55 2.67
C GLU A 548 6.52 -3.94 2.32
N LEU A 549 7.03 -5.01 2.92
CA LEU A 549 8.31 -5.58 2.49
C LEU A 549 8.26 -6.11 1.06
N LEU A 550 7.11 -6.22 0.39
CA LEU A 550 7.01 -6.62 -1.02
C LEU A 550 6.79 -5.42 -1.97
N ILE A 551 6.76 -4.18 -1.47
CA ILE A 551 6.62 -2.97 -2.29
C ILE A 551 7.70 -2.90 -3.37
N GLY A 552 7.28 -2.56 -4.59
CA GLY A 552 8.12 -2.41 -5.79
C GLY A 552 8.40 -3.71 -6.56
N LEU A 553 7.86 -4.86 -6.13
CA LEU A 553 8.15 -6.17 -6.77
C LEU A 553 7.21 -6.55 -7.92
N ASP A 554 6.11 -5.82 -8.10
CA ASP A 554 5.15 -6.04 -9.17
C ASP A 554 5.40 -4.98 -10.26
N ASP A 555 5.69 -5.41 -11.49
CA ASP A 555 5.94 -4.58 -12.70
C ASP A 555 4.71 -3.78 -13.16
N THR A 556 3.62 -3.86 -12.40
CA THR A 556 2.63 -2.80 -12.35
C THR A 556 2.85 -2.06 -11.04
N PRO A 557 3.73 -1.04 -11.00
CA PRO A 557 3.25 0.15 -10.30
C PRO A 557 1.85 0.38 -10.89
N ASP A 558 0.87 0.72 -10.05
CA ASP A 558 -0.27 1.47 -10.55
C ASP A 558 0.23 2.84 -11.05
N TYR A 559 1.24 2.86 -11.93
CA TYR A 559 1.62 3.95 -12.79
C TYR A 559 0.49 4.08 -13.80
N THR A 560 -0.63 4.55 -13.30
CA THR A 560 -1.32 5.58 -14.04
C THR A 560 -0.32 6.73 -14.17
N PRO A 561 -0.10 7.32 -15.35
CA PRO A 561 0.78 8.46 -15.55
C PRO A 561 0.47 9.70 -14.67
N ALA A 562 -0.50 9.60 -13.76
CA ALA A 562 -1.04 10.67 -12.95
C ALA A 562 -0.80 10.48 -11.45
N PHE A 563 -0.93 9.28 -10.86
CA PHE A 563 -0.81 9.09 -9.41
C PHE A 563 -0.11 7.77 -9.04
N SER A 564 0.90 7.86 -8.18
CA SER A 564 1.57 6.71 -7.58
C SER A 564 1.51 6.82 -6.06
N ARG A 565 0.89 5.84 -5.42
CA ARG A 565 0.68 5.83 -3.97
C ARG A 565 1.96 5.45 -3.24
N LEU A 566 2.32 6.22 -2.21
CA LEU A 566 3.35 5.86 -1.25
C LEU A 566 2.79 4.82 -0.29
N ALA A 567 3.25 3.59 -0.41
CA ALA A 567 2.78 2.46 0.36
C ALA A 567 3.17 2.59 1.83
N PHE A 568 4.36 3.13 2.14
CA PHE A 568 4.77 3.39 3.53
C PHE A 568 4.02 4.57 4.17
N ALA A 569 3.31 5.37 3.39
CA ALA A 569 2.46 6.43 3.92
C ALA A 569 1.09 5.89 4.33
N LYS A 570 0.71 4.63 4.11
CA LYS A 570 -0.65 4.14 4.43
C LYS A 570 -0.92 4.22 5.95
N GLN A 571 -2.03 4.85 6.32
CA GLN A 571 -2.52 4.80 7.71
C GLN A 571 -3.61 3.74 7.88
N PRO A 572 -3.66 3.06 9.04
CA PRO A 572 -4.73 2.15 9.38
C PRO A 572 -6.05 2.90 9.53
N ARG A 573 -7.15 2.29 9.08
CA ARG A 573 -8.48 2.89 9.18
C ARG A 573 -8.93 2.91 10.65
N THR A 574 -9.40 4.05 11.13
CA THR A 574 -9.90 4.19 12.50
C THR A 574 -11.32 3.62 12.60
N ASP A 575 -11.53 2.61 13.45
CA ASP A 575 -12.88 2.15 13.82
C ASP A 575 -13.52 3.18 14.76
N LEU A 576 -14.58 3.86 14.30
CA LEU A 576 -15.31 4.86 15.09
C LEU A 576 -15.86 4.32 16.41
N PHE A 577 -16.19 3.03 16.46
CA PHE A 577 -16.84 2.46 17.64
C PHE A 577 -15.80 2.01 18.67
N GLY A 578 -14.55 1.76 18.27
CA GLY A 578 -13.55 1.16 19.14
C GLY A 578 -14.14 -0.03 19.91
N SER A 579 -13.87 -0.16 21.21
CA SER A 579 -14.43 -1.21 22.07
C SER A 579 -15.91 -1.01 22.48
N SER A 580 -16.54 0.11 22.14
CA SER A 580 -17.93 0.39 22.57
C SER A 580 -18.93 -0.56 21.91
N ILE A 581 -18.71 -0.90 20.63
CA ILE A 581 -19.51 -1.87 19.88
C ILE A 581 -18.58 -2.98 19.37
N PRO A 582 -18.42 -4.08 20.14
CA PRO A 582 -17.56 -5.20 19.75
C PRO A 582 -18.11 -6.01 18.59
N ASP A 583 -19.42 -6.21 18.52
CA ASP A 583 -20.08 -6.94 17.43
C ASP A 583 -21.36 -6.21 17.05
N ALA A 584 -21.50 -5.89 15.76
CA ALA A 584 -22.72 -5.25 15.25
C ALA A 584 -23.98 -6.11 15.44
N ARG A 585 -23.84 -7.45 15.45
CA ARG A 585 -24.95 -8.39 15.67
C ARG A 585 -25.44 -8.34 17.12
N CYS A 586 -24.50 -8.30 18.07
CA CYS A 586 -24.83 -8.14 19.48
C CYS A 586 -25.44 -6.76 19.77
N HIS A 587 -25.00 -5.72 19.05
CA HIS A 587 -25.59 -4.38 19.14
C HIS A 587 -27.05 -4.38 18.70
N LEU A 588 -27.35 -4.98 17.54
CA LEU A 588 -28.74 -5.15 17.07
C LEU A 588 -29.60 -5.85 18.12
N ALA A 589 -29.12 -6.97 18.68
CA ALA A 589 -29.88 -7.74 19.66
C ALA A 589 -30.25 -6.92 20.91
N LYS A 590 -29.30 -6.11 21.41
CA LYS A 590 -29.54 -5.21 22.56
C LYS A 590 -30.55 -4.12 22.23
N CYS A 591 -30.41 -3.44 21.10
CA CYS A 591 -31.35 -2.40 20.68
C CYS A 591 -32.77 -2.97 20.46
N LEU A 592 -32.89 -4.17 19.86
CA LEU A 592 -34.18 -4.83 19.71
C LEU A 592 -34.80 -5.23 21.06
N GLN A 593 -34.00 -5.65 22.04
CA GLN A 593 -34.49 -5.93 23.39
C GLN A 593 -35.08 -4.68 24.04
N GLU A 594 -34.36 -3.55 23.98
CA GLU A 594 -34.83 -2.29 24.54
C GLU A 594 -36.12 -1.82 23.85
N LEU A 595 -36.19 -1.97 22.53
CA LEU A 595 -37.35 -1.60 21.72
C LEU A 595 -38.59 -2.46 22.05
N THR A 596 -38.41 -3.78 22.10
CA THR A 596 -39.50 -4.75 22.43
C THR A 596 -39.99 -4.60 23.86
N SER A 597 -39.08 -4.35 24.82
CA SER A 597 -39.44 -4.06 26.21
C SER A 597 -40.26 -2.77 26.34
N SER A 598 -39.95 -1.75 25.53
CA SER A 598 -40.63 -0.46 25.53
C SER A 598 -41.98 -0.49 24.79
N HIS A 599 -42.13 -1.40 23.81
CA HIS A 599 -43.35 -1.56 23.00
C HIS A 599 -43.74 -3.05 22.89
N PRO A 600 -44.29 -3.64 23.97
CA PRO A 600 -44.60 -5.07 24.01
C PRO A 600 -45.56 -5.49 22.88
N ASN A 601 -45.30 -6.66 22.28
CA ASN A 601 -46.09 -7.30 21.21
C ASN A 601 -46.11 -6.64 19.82
N GLN A 602 -45.75 -5.35 19.68
CA GLN A 602 -45.78 -4.66 18.38
C GLN A 602 -44.73 -5.23 17.43
N PHE A 603 -43.46 -5.24 17.85
CA PHE A 603 -42.33 -5.66 17.01
C PHE A 603 -42.24 -7.17 16.87
N LEU A 604 -42.53 -7.91 17.95
CA LEU A 604 -42.45 -9.37 17.95
C LEU A 604 -43.41 -9.97 16.92
N SER A 605 -44.65 -9.47 16.84
CA SER A 605 -45.65 -9.95 15.88
C SER A 605 -45.25 -9.67 14.42
N VAL A 606 -44.67 -8.49 14.15
CA VAL A 606 -44.17 -8.13 12.82
C VAL A 606 -43.00 -9.02 12.42
N MET A 607 -42.07 -9.30 13.35
CA MET A 607 -40.94 -10.19 13.09
C MET A 607 -41.39 -11.63 12.84
N THR A 608 -42.28 -12.19 13.67
CA THR A 608 -42.74 -13.58 13.52
C THR A 608 -43.53 -13.81 12.25
N ASN A 609 -44.30 -12.81 11.80
CA ASN A 609 -45.12 -12.93 10.60
C ASN A 609 -44.36 -12.58 9.31
N GLY A 610 -43.32 -11.74 9.41
CA GLY A 610 -42.62 -11.18 8.27
C GLY A 610 -41.27 -11.81 7.92
N LEU A 611 -40.59 -12.44 8.88
CA LEU A 611 -39.26 -13.04 8.67
C LEU A 611 -39.33 -14.52 8.32
N SER A 612 -38.32 -15.01 7.59
CA SER A 612 -38.17 -16.44 7.34
C SER A 612 -37.77 -17.19 8.63
N LYS A 613 -37.98 -18.51 8.66
CA LYS A 613 -37.56 -19.35 9.80
C LYS A 613 -36.06 -19.24 10.08
N GLU A 614 -35.24 -19.12 9.04
CA GLU A 614 -33.80 -18.99 9.14
C GLU A 614 -33.39 -17.64 9.74
N GLN A 615 -34.02 -16.55 9.28
CA GLN A 615 -33.80 -15.20 9.83
C GLN A 615 -34.19 -15.10 11.31
N LEU A 616 -35.29 -15.75 11.72
CA LEU A 616 -35.69 -15.82 13.12
C LEU A 616 -34.68 -16.60 13.98
N LEU A 617 -34.13 -17.71 13.46
CA LEU A 617 -33.08 -18.45 14.14
C LEU A 617 -31.80 -17.62 14.28
N ASP A 618 -31.44 -16.83 13.28
CA ASP A 618 -30.26 -15.95 13.35
C ASP A 618 -30.41 -14.87 14.42
N ILE A 619 -31.58 -14.23 14.50
CA ILE A 619 -31.86 -13.27 15.58
C ILE A 619 -31.77 -13.95 16.97
N GLN A 620 -32.28 -15.17 17.11
CA GLN A 620 -32.14 -15.93 18.36
C GLN A 620 -30.67 -16.21 18.71
N LYS A 621 -29.83 -16.56 17.72
CA LYS A 621 -28.38 -16.72 17.92
C LYS A 621 -27.74 -15.40 18.36
N TYR A 622 -28.08 -14.27 17.74
CA TYR A 622 -27.54 -12.96 18.10
C TYR A 622 -27.97 -12.53 19.51
N CYS A 623 -29.22 -12.82 19.89
CA CYS A 623 -29.72 -12.60 21.25
C CYS A 623 -28.97 -13.46 22.28
N ALA A 624 -28.73 -14.74 21.97
CA ALA A 624 -27.94 -15.62 22.82
C ALA A 624 -26.48 -15.13 22.95
N LEU A 625 -25.85 -14.69 21.86
CA LEU A 625 -24.50 -14.10 21.88
C LEU A 625 -24.43 -12.83 22.74
N ALA A 626 -25.49 -12.03 22.75
CA ALA A 626 -25.59 -10.81 23.56
C ALA A 626 -26.11 -11.04 24.98
N ASN A 627 -26.50 -12.26 25.36
CA ASN A 627 -27.19 -12.60 26.60
C ASN A 627 -28.48 -11.79 26.86
N VAL A 628 -29.31 -11.62 25.82
CA VAL A 628 -30.59 -10.89 25.89
C VAL A 628 -31.75 -11.76 25.42
N THR A 629 -32.96 -11.40 25.85
CA THR A 629 -34.21 -12.06 25.43
C THR A 629 -35.21 -10.99 25.01
N LEU A 630 -35.77 -11.13 23.80
CA LEU A 630 -36.83 -10.26 23.30
C LEU A 630 -38.15 -10.58 24.03
N ILE A 631 -38.88 -9.54 24.46
CA ILE A 631 -40.11 -9.66 25.29
C ILE A 631 -41.34 -9.23 24.51
#